data_AF-Q5C6F9-F1
#
_entry.id   AF-Q5C6F9-F1
#
_cell.length_a   1.000
_cell.length_b   1.000
_cell.length_c   1.000
_cell.angle_alpha   90.00
_cell.angle_beta   90.00
_cell.angle_gamma   90.00
#
_symmetry.space_group_name_H-M   'P 1'
#
loop_
_entity.id
_entity.type
_entity.pdbx_description
1 polymer ?
#
loop_
_entity_poly.entity_id
_entity_poly.type
_entity_poly.pdbx_seq_one_letter_code
_entity_poly.pdbx_strand_id
1 'polypeptide(L)'
;LNQYSPIMYIDNETLDGIILDGQKWTQLNRMPGGLIIHDVDTSDDDLILTLVEKPKYGIIQRLPRMSSINGIIDELDLIEEAWDIEEMKAGDDLQALAELSIAGSIGGPKTIKTLDRGDLFTKRQITTGRIHYVYTSSYQEHYITDSCVIRLTDGQYTTDPITLRFRIRRVDGINGGLAQSSLPYLPITNLQPLRPLEYPETKSSNYID
;
A
#
# COMPACT_ATOMS: atom_id res chain seq x y z
N LEU A 1 -18.20 2.68 22.73
CA LEU A 1 -19.09 1.51 22.57
C LEU A 1 -19.78 1.74 21.24
N ASN A 2 -19.46 0.91 20.25
CA ASN A 2 -19.89 1.15 18.88
C ASN A 2 -21.37 0.83 18.75
N GLN A 3 -22.09 1.76 18.15
CA GLN A 3 -23.53 1.71 17.98
C GLN A 3 -23.91 1.22 16.58
N TYR A 4 -23.04 1.45 15.59
CA TYR A 4 -23.28 1.09 14.20
C TYR A 4 -22.23 0.10 13.70
N SER A 5 -22.62 -0.77 12.76
CA SER A 5 -21.67 -1.67 12.10
C SER A 5 -20.95 -0.93 10.97
N PRO A 6 -19.65 -1.21 10.77
CA PRO A 6 -18.92 -0.65 9.66
C PRO A 6 -19.43 -1.20 8.34
N ILE A 7 -19.31 -0.40 7.28
CA ILE A 7 -19.70 -0.76 5.92
C ILE A 7 -18.45 -0.77 5.05
N MET A 8 -18.27 -1.87 4.31
CA MET A 8 -17.24 -2.04 3.30
C MET A 8 -17.87 -2.54 2.01
N TYR A 9 -17.48 -1.98 0.87
CA TYR A 9 -17.91 -2.43 -0.47
C TYR A 9 -16.91 -2.04 -1.54
N ILE A 10 -17.09 -2.58 -2.75
CA ILE A 10 -16.31 -2.22 -3.94
C ILE A 10 -17.00 -1.07 -4.66
N ASP A 11 -16.23 -0.07 -5.07
CA ASP A 11 -16.70 0.98 -5.94
C ASP A 11 -17.21 0.40 -7.27
N ASN A 12 -18.48 0.65 -7.58
CA ASN A 12 -19.16 0.05 -8.73
C ASN A 12 -18.94 0.82 -10.04
N GLU A 13 -18.05 1.82 -10.05
CA GLU A 13 -17.66 2.51 -11.29
C GLU A 13 -17.08 1.55 -12.34
N THR A 14 -16.44 0.45 -11.91
CA THR A 14 -15.95 -0.60 -12.82
C THR A 14 -16.40 -1.99 -12.39
N LEU A 15 -17.08 -2.72 -13.28
CA LEU A 15 -17.47 -4.12 -13.04
C LEU A 15 -16.28 -5.09 -13.02
N ASP A 16 -15.14 -4.66 -13.56
CA ASP A 16 -13.93 -5.46 -13.75
C ASP A 16 -12.95 -5.37 -12.57
N GLY A 17 -13.27 -4.59 -11.53
CA GLY A 17 -12.35 -4.26 -10.44
C GLY A 17 -11.32 -3.20 -10.84
N ILE A 18 -10.19 -3.16 -10.15
CA ILE A 18 -9.13 -2.18 -10.41
C ILE A 18 -8.34 -2.61 -11.66
N ILE A 19 -8.27 -1.75 -12.66
CA ILE A 19 -7.55 -2.01 -13.92
C ILE A 19 -6.13 -1.44 -13.84
N LEU A 20 -5.14 -2.29 -14.10
CA LEU A 20 -3.71 -1.95 -14.15
C LEU A 20 -3.19 -2.13 -15.58
N ASP A 21 -3.40 -1.11 -16.41
CA ASP A 21 -2.91 -1.06 -17.78
C ASP A 21 -1.51 -0.43 -17.82
N GLY A 22 -0.47 -1.26 -18.02
CA GLY A 22 0.93 -0.82 -18.04
C GLY A 22 1.51 -0.43 -16.67
N GLN A 23 0.71 -0.51 -15.60
CA GLN A 23 1.13 -0.16 -14.23
C GLN A 23 1.36 -1.41 -13.37
N LYS A 24 2.40 -1.39 -12.53
CA LYS A 24 2.79 -2.51 -11.63
C LYS A 24 2.17 -2.50 -10.25
N TRP A 25 1.55 -1.40 -9.85
CA TRP A 25 1.05 -1.26 -8.49
C TRP A 25 -0.15 -0.33 -8.47
N THR A 26 -1.03 -0.50 -7.49
CA THR A 26 -2.15 0.40 -7.27
C THR A 26 -2.47 0.50 -5.78
N GLN A 27 -3.05 1.63 -5.36
CA GLN A 27 -3.72 1.71 -4.07
C GLN A 27 -5.05 0.95 -4.13
N LEU A 28 -5.48 0.47 -2.97
CA LEU A 28 -6.68 -0.37 -2.89
C LEU A 28 -7.97 0.46 -2.87
N ASN A 29 -7.95 1.74 -2.50
CA ASN A 29 -9.14 2.57 -2.27
C ASN A 29 -9.31 3.78 -3.21
N ARG A 30 -8.26 4.23 -3.90
CA ARG A 30 -8.29 5.49 -4.67
C ARG A 30 -8.62 5.31 -6.17
N MET A 31 -8.88 4.09 -6.60
CA MET A 31 -9.16 3.78 -8.00
C MET A 31 -10.62 3.32 -8.16
N PRO A 32 -11.21 3.54 -9.35
CA PRO A 32 -12.45 2.86 -9.74
C PRO A 32 -12.32 1.35 -9.55
N GLY A 33 -13.33 0.73 -8.95
CA GLY A 33 -13.28 -0.70 -8.57
C GLY A 33 -12.49 -0.97 -7.28
N GLY A 34 -12.09 0.07 -6.56
CA GLY A 34 -11.40 0.00 -5.27
C GLY A 34 -12.33 -0.16 -4.07
N LEU A 35 -11.74 -0.28 -2.88
CA LEU A 35 -12.45 -0.39 -1.60
C LEU A 35 -12.98 0.96 -1.15
N ILE A 36 -14.27 0.97 -0.79
CA ILE A 36 -14.92 2.04 -0.04
C ILE A 36 -15.23 1.53 1.35
N ILE A 37 -14.83 2.30 2.37
CA ILE A 37 -15.01 1.96 3.78
C ILE A 37 -15.62 3.16 4.49
N HIS A 38 -16.72 2.90 5.20
CA HIS A 38 -17.45 3.91 5.93
C HIS A 38 -17.89 3.39 7.30
N ASP A 39 -17.65 4.20 8.32
CA ASP A 39 -18.13 4.02 9.68
C ASP A 39 -18.37 5.42 10.27
N VAL A 40 -19.38 5.56 11.12
CA VAL A 40 -19.83 6.86 11.62
C VAL A 40 -19.31 7.19 13.02
N ASP A 41 -18.94 6.18 13.79
CA ASP A 41 -18.62 6.28 15.21
C ASP A 41 -17.30 5.61 15.60
N THR A 42 -16.62 4.98 14.65
CA THR A 42 -15.29 4.40 14.78
C THR A 42 -14.25 5.23 14.04
N SER A 43 -13.11 5.49 14.68
CA SER A 43 -12.00 6.18 14.05
C SER A 43 -11.36 5.34 12.94
N ASP A 44 -10.70 5.98 11.97
CA ASP A 44 -9.97 5.27 10.91
C ASP A 44 -8.81 4.39 11.46
N ASP A 45 -8.35 4.66 12.67
CA ASP A 45 -7.30 3.93 13.39
C ASP A 45 -7.84 2.67 14.07
N ASP A 46 -9.11 2.67 14.48
CA ASP A 46 -9.76 1.53 15.13
C ASP A 46 -10.48 0.61 14.12
N LEU A 47 -10.58 1.05 12.86
CA LEU A 47 -11.09 0.23 11.76
C LEU A 47 -9.98 -0.67 11.19
N ILE A 48 -10.05 -1.95 11.56
CA ILE A 48 -9.03 -2.95 11.23
C ILE A 48 -9.49 -3.80 10.06
N LEU A 49 -8.64 -3.89 9.04
CA LEU A 49 -8.80 -4.79 7.91
C LEU A 49 -7.88 -6.00 8.05
N THR A 50 -8.41 -7.18 7.75
CA THR A 50 -7.68 -8.44 7.70
C THR A 50 -7.56 -8.92 6.26
N LEU A 51 -6.34 -9.27 5.85
CA LEU A 51 -6.10 -9.97 4.58
C LEU A 51 -6.48 -11.45 4.72
N VAL A 52 -7.69 -11.81 4.33
CA VAL A 52 -8.22 -13.19 4.46
C VAL A 52 -7.61 -14.12 3.42
N GLU A 53 -7.40 -13.62 2.20
CA GLU A 53 -6.72 -14.33 1.11
C GLU A 53 -5.79 -13.37 0.37
N LYS A 54 -4.55 -13.80 0.14
CA LYS A 54 -3.57 -13.03 -0.62
C LYS A 54 -3.76 -13.21 -2.14
N PRO A 55 -3.30 -12.23 -2.94
CA PRO A 55 -3.25 -12.40 -4.39
C PRO A 55 -2.36 -13.56 -4.81
N LYS A 56 -2.67 -14.14 -5.97
CA LYS A 56 -1.93 -15.26 -6.56
C LYS A 56 -0.73 -14.79 -7.38
N TYR A 57 -0.87 -13.68 -8.10
CA TYR A 57 0.11 -13.19 -9.07
C TYR A 57 0.82 -11.91 -8.64
N GLY A 58 0.31 -11.25 -7.59
CA GLY A 58 0.93 -10.11 -6.92
C GLY A 58 1.02 -10.28 -5.42
N ILE A 59 1.32 -9.19 -4.74
CA ILE A 59 1.42 -9.09 -3.29
C ILE A 59 0.64 -7.87 -2.79
N ILE A 60 0.21 -7.92 -1.54
CA ILE A 60 -0.20 -6.71 -0.83
C ILE A 60 1.01 -6.21 -0.04
N GLN A 61 1.38 -4.95 -0.25
CA GLN A 61 2.53 -4.32 0.33
C GLN A 61 2.08 -3.15 1.22
N ARG A 62 2.58 -3.10 2.44
CA ARG A 62 2.49 -1.93 3.32
C ARG A 62 3.80 -1.15 3.26
N LEU A 63 3.68 0.13 2.96
CA LEU A 63 4.80 1.07 2.97
C LEU A 63 5.10 1.60 4.37
N PRO A 64 6.35 2.01 4.60
CA PRO A 64 6.72 2.76 5.81
C PRO A 64 5.91 4.05 5.91
N ARG A 65 5.89 4.63 7.11
CA ARG A 65 5.30 5.96 7.32
C ARG A 65 5.98 6.96 6.40
N MET A 66 5.19 7.83 5.79
CA MET A 66 5.76 8.96 5.07
C MET A 66 6.15 10.01 6.10
N SER A 67 7.45 10.23 6.30
CA SER A 67 7.90 11.43 7.02
C SER A 67 7.33 12.64 6.27
N SER A 68 6.63 13.53 6.98
CA SER A 68 6.10 14.73 6.33
C SER A 68 7.26 15.53 5.69
N ILE A 69 6.94 16.29 4.65
CA ILE A 69 7.87 17.07 3.83
C ILE A 69 8.77 18.02 4.66
N ASN A 70 8.39 18.30 5.92
CA ASN A 70 9.12 19.21 6.82
C ASN A 70 9.78 18.49 8.02
N GLY A 71 9.80 17.16 8.06
CA GLY A 71 10.33 16.38 9.19
C GLY A 71 9.47 16.43 10.46
N ILE A 72 8.25 16.99 10.37
CA ILE A 72 7.28 16.99 11.45
C ILE A 72 6.52 15.66 11.40
N ILE A 73 6.71 14.82 12.40
CA ILE A 73 5.94 13.58 12.56
C ILE A 73 4.47 13.99 12.77
N ASP A 74 3.54 13.42 12.00
CA ASP A 74 2.10 13.63 12.25
C ASP A 74 1.82 13.20 13.71
N GLU A 75 1.03 13.94 14.49
CA GLU A 75 0.77 13.60 15.90
C GLU A 75 0.27 12.16 16.05
N LEU A 76 -0.39 11.64 15.02
CA LEU A 76 -0.93 10.29 14.97
C LEU A 76 0.12 9.24 14.55
N ASP A 77 1.20 9.65 13.87
CA ASP A 77 2.38 8.80 13.68
C ASP A 77 3.11 8.55 15.01
N LEU A 78 2.93 9.41 16.03
CA LEU A 78 3.51 9.20 17.37
C LEU A 78 2.84 8.04 18.11
N ILE A 79 1.52 7.87 17.94
CA ILE A 79 0.77 6.76 18.54
C ILE A 79 1.23 5.44 17.92
N GLU A 80 1.30 5.38 16.58
CA GLU A 80 1.85 4.20 15.93
C GLU A 80 3.34 4.00 16.30
N GLU A 81 4.14 5.06 16.56
CA GLU A 81 5.55 4.92 16.98
C GLU A 81 5.65 4.31 18.37
N ALA A 82 4.75 4.67 19.27
CA ALA A 82 4.66 4.03 20.58
C ALA A 82 4.36 2.53 20.44
N TRP A 83 3.40 2.16 19.57
CA TRP A 83 3.12 0.75 19.28
C TRP A 83 4.30 0.01 18.65
N ASP A 84 5.00 0.60 17.67
CA ASP A 84 6.22 0.00 17.07
C ASP A 84 7.30 -0.26 18.14
N ILE A 85 7.48 0.68 19.08
CA ILE A 85 8.45 0.54 20.17
C ILE A 85 8.04 -0.62 21.09
N GLU A 86 6.75 -0.75 21.39
CA GLU A 86 6.26 -1.86 22.21
C GLU A 86 6.34 -3.21 21.48
N GLU A 87 6.06 -3.27 20.17
CA GLU A 87 6.27 -4.49 19.37
C GLU A 87 7.75 -4.88 19.32
N MET A 88 8.66 -3.90 19.17
CA MET A 88 10.10 -4.14 19.22
C MET A 88 10.57 -4.64 20.60
N LYS A 89 9.96 -4.16 21.68
CA LYS A 89 10.24 -4.65 23.04
C LYS A 89 9.69 -6.06 23.27
N ALA A 90 8.52 -6.37 22.72
CA ALA A 90 7.91 -7.70 22.78
C ALA A 90 8.78 -8.75 22.04
N GLY A 91 9.45 -8.36 20.95
CA GLY A 91 10.37 -9.23 20.23
C GLY A 91 9.66 -10.47 19.67
N ASP A 92 10.08 -11.66 20.08
CA ASP A 92 9.45 -12.95 19.69
C ASP A 92 8.43 -13.46 20.73
N ASP A 93 8.10 -12.69 21.76
CA ASP A 93 7.09 -13.07 22.76
C ASP A 93 5.69 -13.01 22.14
N LEU A 94 5.20 -14.18 21.74
CA LEU A 94 3.89 -14.37 21.14
C LEU A 94 2.73 -13.87 22.01
N GLN A 95 2.87 -13.88 23.34
CA GLN A 95 1.82 -13.43 24.24
C GLN A 95 1.78 -11.90 24.30
N ALA A 96 2.93 -11.25 24.43
CA ALA A 96 3.03 -9.79 24.39
C ALA A 96 2.60 -9.23 23.03
N LEU A 97 2.97 -9.88 21.93
CA LEU A 97 2.51 -9.52 20.58
C LEU A 97 1.00 -9.69 20.41
N ALA A 98 0.41 -10.74 21.00
CA ALA A 98 -1.04 -10.92 20.97
C ALA A 98 -1.77 -9.83 21.77
N GLU A 99 -1.24 -9.45 22.94
CA GLU A 99 -1.79 -8.36 23.75
C GLU A 99 -1.69 -7.01 23.02
N LEU A 100 -0.56 -6.73 22.37
CA LEU A 100 -0.40 -5.55 21.51
C LEU A 100 -1.39 -5.57 20.34
N SER A 101 -1.56 -6.71 19.67
CA SER A 101 -2.53 -6.85 18.58
C SER A 101 -3.97 -6.62 19.06
N ILE A 102 -4.33 -7.11 20.26
CA ILE A 102 -5.63 -6.86 20.90
C ILE A 102 -5.79 -5.38 21.25
N ALA A 103 -4.71 -4.73 21.69
CA ALA A 103 -4.68 -3.30 22.00
C ALA A 103 -4.67 -2.38 20.76
N GLY A 104 -4.86 -2.94 19.56
CA GLY A 104 -4.92 -2.20 18.29
C GLY A 104 -3.56 -2.02 17.62
N SER A 105 -2.48 -2.61 18.14
CA SER A 105 -1.18 -2.61 17.47
C SER A 105 -1.27 -3.39 16.16
N ILE A 106 -1.25 -2.61 15.09
CA ILE A 106 -1.21 -3.04 13.70
C ILE A 106 0.06 -2.51 13.03
N GLY A 107 0.93 -1.82 13.77
CA GLY A 107 2.12 -1.12 13.30
C GLY A 107 3.39 -1.94 13.49
N GLY A 108 3.95 -2.39 12.37
CA GLY A 108 5.27 -3.04 12.29
C GLY A 108 6.20 -2.20 11.41
N PRO A 109 7.49 -2.59 11.32
CA PRO A 109 8.70 -1.77 11.28
C PRO A 109 8.70 -0.56 10.32
N LYS A 110 9.63 0.39 10.54
CA LYS A 110 9.96 1.54 9.67
C LYS A 110 10.35 1.18 8.22
N THR A 111 10.09 -0.05 7.77
CA THR A 111 10.43 -0.64 6.49
C THR A 111 9.19 -1.15 5.76
N ILE A 112 9.36 -1.47 4.49
CA ILE A 112 8.33 -2.11 3.68
C ILE A 112 8.00 -3.49 4.25
N LYS A 113 6.71 -3.81 4.41
CA LYS A 113 6.22 -5.16 4.76
C LYS A 113 5.37 -5.71 3.63
N THR A 114 5.63 -6.95 3.21
CA THR A 114 4.68 -7.74 2.41
C THR A 114 3.69 -8.40 3.36
N LEU A 115 2.40 -8.18 3.14
CA LEU A 115 1.34 -8.74 3.97
C LEU A 115 0.99 -10.16 3.52
N ASP A 116 0.94 -11.09 4.46
CA ASP A 116 0.48 -12.47 4.25
C ASP A 116 -0.95 -12.67 4.77
N ARG A 117 -1.50 -13.85 4.54
CA ARG A 117 -2.82 -14.24 5.05
C ARG A 117 -2.88 -14.08 6.57
N GLY A 118 -3.90 -13.38 7.04
CA GLY A 118 -4.14 -13.08 8.45
C GLY A 118 -3.50 -11.77 8.92
N ASP A 119 -2.60 -11.16 8.13
CA ASP A 119 -2.06 -9.85 8.48
C ASP A 119 -3.15 -8.77 8.50
N LEU A 120 -2.93 -7.81 9.40
CA LEU A 120 -3.83 -6.71 9.69
C LEU A 120 -3.26 -5.38 9.22
N PHE A 121 -4.15 -4.45 8.84
CA PHE A 121 -3.84 -3.06 8.53
C PHE A 121 -5.07 -2.19 8.76
N THR A 122 -4.89 -0.91 9.09
CA THR A 122 -6.02 -0.02 9.38
C THR A 122 -6.55 0.69 8.15
N LYS A 123 -7.78 1.18 8.26
CA LYS A 123 -8.34 2.10 7.27
C LYS A 123 -7.44 3.33 7.10
N ARG A 124 -6.86 3.86 8.18
CA ARG A 124 -5.87 4.95 8.08
C ARG A 124 -4.69 4.60 7.16
N GLN A 125 -4.11 3.41 7.29
CA GLN A 125 -2.99 3.00 6.43
C GLN A 125 -3.41 2.91 4.94
N ILE A 126 -4.67 2.61 4.66
CA ILE A 126 -5.21 2.67 3.31
C ILE A 126 -5.40 4.13 2.87
N THR A 127 -6.05 4.99 3.67
CA THR A 127 -6.39 6.37 3.29
C THR A 127 -5.16 7.26 3.14
N THR A 128 -4.13 7.03 3.96
CA THR A 128 -2.79 7.65 3.86
C THR A 128 -1.96 7.10 2.70
N GLY A 129 -2.48 6.09 1.98
CA GLY A 129 -1.83 5.55 0.79
C GLY A 129 -0.60 4.70 1.10
N ARG A 130 -0.61 3.93 2.20
CA ARG A 130 0.49 3.02 2.55
C ARG A 130 0.22 1.60 2.07
N ILE A 131 -1.03 1.21 1.84
CA ILE A 131 -1.38 -0.14 1.41
C ILE A 131 -1.54 -0.19 -0.11
N HIS A 132 -0.78 -1.07 -0.75
CA HIS A 132 -0.74 -1.21 -2.20
C HIS A 132 -0.84 -2.67 -2.63
N TYR A 133 -1.49 -2.91 -3.76
CA TYR A 133 -1.28 -4.12 -4.53
C TYR A 133 -0.08 -3.91 -5.44
N VAL A 134 0.80 -4.90 -5.54
CA VAL A 134 1.96 -4.89 -6.44
C VAL A 134 1.97 -6.19 -7.24
N TYR A 135 1.86 -6.08 -8.55
CA TYR A 135 1.95 -7.20 -9.48
C TYR A 135 3.42 -7.63 -9.64
N THR A 136 3.70 -8.91 -9.36
CA THR A 136 5.07 -9.45 -9.33
C THR A 136 5.33 -10.48 -10.41
N SER A 137 4.28 -10.95 -11.11
CA SER A 137 4.42 -11.92 -12.20
C SER A 137 4.77 -11.26 -13.55
N SER A 138 4.89 -12.08 -14.59
CA SER A 138 5.24 -11.62 -15.94
C SER A 138 4.07 -10.93 -16.61
N TYR A 139 4.32 -9.76 -17.21
CA TYR A 139 3.30 -9.01 -17.96
C TYR A 139 2.90 -9.74 -19.24
N GLN A 140 1.60 -9.73 -19.53
CA GLN A 140 1.03 -10.31 -20.74
C GLN A 140 0.24 -9.25 -21.51
N GLU A 141 0.18 -9.40 -22.83
CA GLU A 141 -0.57 -8.51 -23.73
C GLU A 141 -2.09 -8.66 -23.56
N HIS A 142 -2.53 -9.80 -23.03
CA HIS A 142 -3.93 -10.00 -22.64
C HIS A 142 -4.12 -9.76 -21.14
N TYR A 143 -5.36 -9.49 -20.75
CA TYR A 143 -5.71 -9.28 -19.35
C TYR A 143 -5.53 -10.54 -18.51
N ILE A 144 -4.79 -10.42 -17.42
CA ILE A 144 -4.71 -11.36 -16.32
C ILE A 144 -5.58 -10.85 -15.19
N THR A 145 -6.31 -11.75 -14.52
CA THR A 145 -7.06 -11.40 -13.32
C THR A 145 -6.35 -11.94 -12.09
N ASP A 146 -6.25 -11.11 -11.07
CA ASP A 146 -5.79 -11.45 -9.72
C ASP A 146 -6.80 -10.92 -8.70
N SER A 147 -6.73 -11.37 -7.46
CA SER A 147 -7.66 -10.90 -6.42
C SER A 147 -7.15 -11.17 -5.02
N CYS A 148 -7.55 -10.34 -4.07
CA CYS A 148 -7.44 -10.63 -2.65
C CYS A 148 -8.81 -10.59 -1.96
N VAL A 149 -8.90 -11.22 -0.80
CA VAL A 149 -10.11 -11.18 0.04
C VAL A 149 -9.80 -10.43 1.32
N ILE A 150 -10.62 -9.43 1.63
CA ILE A 150 -10.43 -8.53 2.76
C ILE A 150 -11.68 -8.53 3.62
N ARG A 151 -11.49 -8.46 4.94
CA ARG A 151 -12.56 -8.35 5.94
C ARG A 151 -12.29 -7.12 6.80
N LEU A 152 -13.35 -6.43 7.21
CA LEU A 152 -13.28 -5.26 8.10
C LEU A 152 -13.96 -5.55 9.44
N THR A 153 -13.34 -5.06 10.53
CA THR A 153 -13.90 -5.02 11.89
C THR A 153 -13.59 -3.68 12.55
N ASP A 154 -14.47 -3.24 13.44
CA ASP A 154 -14.31 -2.11 14.36
C ASP A 154 -14.07 -2.60 15.81
N GLY A 155 -13.76 -3.90 15.99
CA GLY A 155 -13.59 -4.56 17.28
C GLY A 155 -14.86 -5.14 17.90
N GLN A 156 -16.05 -4.67 17.50
CA GLN A 156 -17.33 -5.17 18.02
C GLN A 156 -18.17 -5.87 16.95
N TYR A 157 -18.17 -5.32 15.74
CA TYR A 157 -18.83 -5.81 14.56
C TYR A 157 -17.80 -6.25 13.53
N THR A 158 -18.24 -7.11 12.61
CA THR A 158 -17.39 -7.63 11.54
C THR A 158 -18.23 -7.76 10.29
N THR A 159 -17.66 -7.30 9.17
CA THR A 159 -18.28 -7.37 7.84
C THR A 159 -18.07 -8.75 7.21
N ASP A 160 -18.91 -9.08 6.23
CA ASP A 160 -18.64 -10.20 5.33
C ASP A 160 -17.37 -9.92 4.50
N PRO A 161 -16.54 -10.95 4.22
CA PRO A 161 -15.36 -10.78 3.38
C PRO A 161 -15.73 -10.32 1.97
N ILE A 162 -14.95 -9.38 1.44
CA ILE A 162 -15.10 -8.86 0.08
C ILE A 162 -13.90 -9.27 -0.77
N THR A 163 -14.19 -9.68 -2.01
CA THR A 163 -13.16 -9.95 -3.01
C THR A 163 -12.84 -8.69 -3.79
N LEU A 164 -11.63 -8.16 -3.62
CA LEU A 164 -11.09 -7.08 -4.44
C LEU A 164 -10.38 -7.71 -5.65
N ARG A 165 -10.77 -7.29 -6.86
CA ARG A 165 -10.23 -7.82 -8.12
C ARG A 165 -9.27 -6.84 -8.77
N PHE A 166 -8.24 -7.38 -9.39
CA PHE A 166 -7.24 -6.65 -10.16
C PHE A 166 -7.20 -7.22 -11.58
N ARG A 167 -7.26 -6.35 -12.58
CA ARG A 167 -7.17 -6.72 -13.99
C ARG A 167 -5.93 -6.10 -14.59
N ILE A 168 -4.91 -6.92 -14.86
CA ILE A 168 -3.56 -6.46 -15.20
C ILE A 168 -3.26 -6.78 -16.66
N ARG A 169 -2.69 -5.83 -17.39
CA ARG A 169 -2.25 -6.02 -18.79
C ARG A 169 -1.06 -5.14 -19.13
N ARG A 170 -0.22 -5.60 -20.05
CA ARG A 170 0.84 -4.79 -20.64
C ARG A 170 0.25 -3.83 -21.67
N VAL A 171 0.66 -2.56 -21.62
CA VAL A 171 0.35 -1.59 -22.67
C VAL A 171 1.67 -1.07 -23.23
N ASP A 172 1.89 -1.28 -24.53
CA ASP A 172 3.09 -0.80 -25.21
C ASP A 172 3.00 0.73 -25.39
N GLY A 173 4.08 1.46 -25.05
CA GLY A 173 4.18 2.91 -25.29
C GLY A 173 3.81 3.84 -24.12
N ILE A 174 3.27 3.32 -23.01
CA ILE A 174 3.22 4.08 -21.74
C ILE A 174 4.57 3.87 -21.04
N ASN A 175 5.27 4.95 -20.69
CA ASN A 175 6.63 4.96 -20.13
C ASN A 175 6.86 3.92 -19.01
N GLY A 176 7.29 2.74 -19.44
CA GLY A 176 7.75 1.62 -18.65
C GLY A 176 8.64 0.78 -19.53
N GLY A 177 9.64 1.42 -20.14
CA GLY A 177 10.67 0.76 -20.94
C GLY A 177 11.24 -0.44 -20.19
N LEU A 178 11.21 -1.58 -20.88
CA LEU A 178 12.14 -2.71 -20.78
C LEU A 178 12.86 -2.92 -19.42
N ALA A 179 12.52 -4.05 -18.80
CA ALA A 179 13.51 -4.99 -18.23
C ALA A 179 14.35 -4.60 -16.99
N GLN A 180 14.20 -3.44 -16.36
CA GLN A 180 14.95 -3.13 -15.13
C GLN A 180 14.09 -2.45 -14.04
N SER A 181 13.40 -3.27 -13.25
CA SER A 181 13.45 -3.18 -11.77
C SER A 181 12.56 -4.26 -11.19
N SER A 182 13.22 -5.28 -10.64
CA SER A 182 12.68 -6.30 -9.74
C SER A 182 12.53 -5.75 -8.33
N LEU A 183 12.20 -4.46 -8.19
CA LEU A 183 12.19 -3.80 -6.88
C LEU A 183 10.74 -3.51 -6.47
N PRO A 184 10.39 -3.79 -5.20
CA PRO A 184 9.13 -3.34 -4.62
C PRO A 184 9.00 -1.83 -4.77
N TYR A 185 7.78 -1.32 -4.76
CA TYR A 185 7.55 0.13 -4.70
C TYR A 185 8.36 0.69 -3.53
N LEU A 186 9.29 1.62 -3.82
CA LEU A 186 10.05 2.40 -2.85
C LEU A 186 9.62 3.86 -3.03
N PRO A 187 9.24 4.59 -1.97
CA PRO A 187 8.85 6.01 -2.08
C PRO A 187 9.95 6.94 -2.64
N ILE A 188 11.20 6.46 -2.71
CA ILE A 188 12.38 7.25 -3.07
C ILE A 188 12.43 7.54 -4.59
N THR A 189 11.75 6.76 -5.43
CA THR A 189 11.80 6.94 -6.90
C THR A 189 11.05 8.18 -7.42
N ASN A 190 10.42 8.98 -6.54
CA ASN A 190 9.82 10.27 -6.90
C ASN A 190 10.65 11.50 -6.47
N LEU A 191 11.82 11.32 -5.84
CA LEU A 191 12.81 12.38 -5.85
C LEU A 191 13.49 12.33 -7.22
N GLN A 192 13.04 13.18 -8.15
CA GLN A 192 13.87 13.52 -9.29
C GLN A 192 15.27 13.86 -8.72
N PRO A 193 16.36 13.16 -9.12
CA PRO A 193 17.65 13.79 -8.98
C PRO A 193 17.56 15.06 -9.82
N LEU A 194 17.65 16.22 -9.17
CA LEU A 194 17.93 17.48 -9.86
C LEU A 194 19.08 17.18 -10.83
N ARG A 195 18.76 17.04 -12.13
CA ARG A 195 19.78 16.92 -13.16
C ARG A 195 20.71 18.11 -12.96
N PRO A 196 22.04 17.92 -12.83
CA PRO A 196 22.95 19.02 -13.01
C PRO A 196 22.66 19.65 -14.38
N LEU A 197 22.51 20.98 -14.42
CA LEU A 197 22.43 21.71 -15.69
C LEU A 197 23.70 21.40 -16.49
N GLU A 198 23.59 20.60 -17.55
CA GLU A 198 24.63 20.47 -18.55
C GLU A 198 24.75 21.82 -19.27
N TYR A 199 25.82 22.55 -18.97
CA TYR A 199 26.20 23.69 -19.79
C TYR A 199 26.76 23.14 -21.12
N PRO A 200 26.34 23.69 -22.28
CA PRO A 200 26.86 23.23 -23.56
C PRO A 200 28.37 23.44 -23.60
N GLU A 201 29.11 22.37 -23.88
CA GLU A 201 30.55 22.40 -24.09
C GLU A 201 30.89 23.42 -25.18
N THR A 202 31.62 24.46 -24.82
CA THR A 202 32.25 25.36 -25.78
C THR A 202 33.29 24.57 -26.55
N LYS A 203 32.97 24.20 -27.79
CA LYS A 203 33.95 23.78 -28.78
C LYS A 203 34.95 24.93 -28.98
N SER A 204 36.19 24.77 -28.50
CA SER A 204 37.32 25.55 -29.02
C SER A 204 38.26 24.61 -29.75
N SER A 205 38.17 24.75 -31.06
CA SER A 205 38.90 24.08 -32.14
C SER A 205 40.42 24.08 -31.92
N ASN A 206 41.04 22.92 -32.16
CA ASN A 206 42.44 22.83 -32.52
C ASN A 206 42.69 23.61 -33.82
N TYR A 207 43.63 24.56 -33.79
CA TYR A 207 44.35 24.98 -34.99
C TYR A 207 45.81 24.56 -34.85
N ILE A 208 46.24 23.83 -35.85
CA ILE A 208 47.63 23.48 -36.15
C ILE A 208 48.25 24.70 -36.83
N ASP A 209 49.45 25.08 -36.39
CA ASP A 209 50.61 25.40 -37.25
C ASP A 209 51.89 25.13 -36.46
#